data_AF-A0A920NPC8-F1
#
_entry.id   AF-A0A920NPC8-F1
#
_cell.length_a   1.000
_cell.length_b   1.000
_cell.length_c   1.000
_cell.angle_alpha   90.00
_cell.angle_beta   90.00
_cell.angle_gamma   90.00
#
_symmetry.space_group_name_H-M   'P 1'
#
loop_
_entity.id
_entity.type
_entity.pdbx_description
1 polymer ?
#
loop_
_entity_poly.entity_id
_entity_poly.type
_entity_poly.pdbx_seq_one_letter_code
_entity_poly.pdbx_strand_id
1 'polypeptide(L)' 'METIYLDDFLDEGIIREKSFRQKVLEINWNDYNAKRVMIKGCTSVPVPTWAYLILPHNWPRSPMIFFTVNPVLQ' A
#
# COMPACT_ATOMS: atom_id res chain seq x y z
N MET A 1 11.26 -0.16 11.11
CA MET A 1 10.26 -0.86 10.29
C MET A 1 9.28 0.21 9.88
N GLU A 2 9.21 0.51 8.59
CA GLU A 2 8.28 1.52 8.08
C GLU A 2 6.90 0.90 7.92
N THR A 3 5.86 1.65 8.21
CA THR A 3 4.48 1.17 8.04
C THR A 3 3.75 2.07 7.07
N ILE A 4 3.23 1.48 5.98
CA ILE A 4 2.39 2.16 5.01
C ILE A 4 0.94 1.78 5.32
N TYR A 5 0.09 2.78 5.53
CA TYR A 5 -1.33 2.58 5.77
C TYR A 5 -2.08 2.71 4.45
N LEU A 6 -2.93 1.74 4.15
CA LEU A 6 -3.77 1.78 2.95
C LEU A 6 -4.83 2.89 3.03
N ASP A 7 -5.12 3.38 4.24
CA ASP A 7 -6.01 4.51 4.51
C ASP A 7 -5.55 5.80 3.81
N ASP A 8 -4.23 6.01 3.69
CA ASP A 8 -3.66 7.20 3.04
C ASP A 8 -3.99 7.22 1.53
N PHE A 9 -4.31 6.07 0.96
CA PHE A 9 -4.65 5.91 -0.45
C PHE A 9 -6.16 5.94 -0.71
N LEU A 10 -6.99 6.12 0.32
CA LEU A 10 -8.43 6.30 0.15
C LEU A 10 -8.73 7.60 -0.59
N ASP A 11 -9.74 7.53 -1.44
CA ASP A 11 -10.27 8.63 -2.22
C ASP A 11 -11.79 8.62 -2.05
N GLU A 12 -12.31 9.60 -1.31
CA GLU A 12 -13.72 9.66 -0.89
C GLU A 12 -14.20 8.40 -0.11
N GLY A 13 -13.29 7.79 0.65
CA GLY A 13 -13.60 6.60 1.44
C GLY A 13 -13.59 5.30 0.64
N ILE A 14 -13.12 5.28 -0.61
CA ILE A 14 -12.91 4.07 -1.40
C ILE A 14 -11.52 4.06 -2.06
N ILE A 15 -11.00 2.88 -2.39
CA ILE A 15 -9.75 2.76 -3.15
C ILE A 15 -10.08 2.81 -4.65
N ARG A 16 -9.71 3.91 -5.31
CA ARG A 16 -9.83 4.08 -6.76
C ARG A 16 -8.48 3.84 -7.42
N GLU A 17 -8.41 2.95 -8.42
CA GLU A 17 -7.15 2.59 -9.09
C GLU A 17 -6.37 3.80 -9.62
N LYS A 18 -7.07 4.72 -10.30
CA LYS A 18 -6.43 5.92 -10.87
C LYS A 18 -5.77 6.78 -9.80
N SER A 19 -6.51 7.09 -8.73
CA SER A 19 -6.04 7.90 -7.59
C SER A 19 -4.92 7.18 -6.84
N PHE A 20 -5.07 5.87 -6.61
CA PHE A 20 -4.07 5.02 -5.99
C PHE A 20 -2.74 5.08 -6.75
N ARG A 21 -2.76 4.86 -8.07
CA ARG A 21 -1.55 4.91 -8.91
C ARG A 21 -0.89 6.29 -8.88
N GLN A 22 -1.65 7.37 -8.88
CA GLN A 22 -1.08 8.73 -8.79
C GLN A 22 -0.37 8.94 -7.45
N LYS A 23 -1.02 8.61 -6.32
CA LYS A 23 -0.42 8.69 -4.99
C LYS A 23 0.85 7.83 -4.88
N VAL A 24 0.82 6.61 -5.44
CA VAL A 24 1.98 5.69 -5.49
C VAL A 24 3.14 6.27 -6.30
N LEU A 25 2.87 7.04 -7.35
CA LEU A 25 3.92 7.71 -8.14
C LEU A 25 4.52 8.91 -7.43
N GLU A 26 3.75 9.56 -6.55
CA GLU A 26 4.22 10.70 -5.74
C GLU A 26 5.10 10.28 -4.56
N ILE A 27 5.07 9.00 -4.17
CA ILE A 27 5.89 8.48 -3.07
C ILE A 27 7.34 8.34 -3.51
N ASN A 28 8.25 8.90 -2.70
CA ASN A 28 9.68 8.70 -2.88
C ASN A 28 10.10 7.31 -2.37
N TRP A 29 10.20 6.36 -3.28
CA TRP A 29 10.56 4.98 -2.96
C TRP A 29 11.99 4.78 -2.46
N ASN A 30 12.87 5.77 -2.64
CA ASN A 30 14.22 5.70 -2.13
C ASN A 30 14.27 5.66 -0.60
N ASP A 31 13.26 6.22 0.08
CA ASP A 31 13.17 6.27 1.55
C ASP A 31 12.93 4.89 2.18
N TYR A 32 12.44 3.95 1.38
CA TYR A 32 12.14 2.56 1.76
C TYR A 32 13.25 1.58 1.35
N ASN A 33 14.31 2.06 0.72
CA ASN A 33 15.43 1.23 0.28
C ASN A 33 16.11 0.56 1.49
N ALA A 34 16.32 -0.76 1.40
CA ALA A 34 16.89 -1.61 2.45
C ALA A 34 16.14 -1.63 3.80
N LYS A 35 14.93 -1.06 3.87
CA LYS A 35 14.09 -1.10 5.08
C LYS A 35 13.03 -2.20 4.98
N ARG A 36 12.58 -2.68 6.14
CA ARG A 36 11.39 -3.54 6.22
C ARG A 36 10.14 -2.67 6.16
N VAL A 37 9.25 -2.96 5.21
CA VAL A 37 8.01 -2.21 4.98
C VAL A 37 6.83 -3.10 5.35
N MET A 38 5.97 -2.59 6.22
CA MET A 38 4.74 -3.24 6.64
C MET A 38 3.55 -2.49 6.02
N ILE A 39 2.71 -3.18 5.26
CA ILE A 39 1.51 -2.60 4.68
C ILE A 39 0.34 -3.00 5.57
N LYS A 40 -0.27 -2.01 6.23
CA LYS A 40 -1.45 -2.20 7.09
C LYS A 40 -2.73 -1.82 6.36
N GLY A 41 -3.62 -2.80 6.21
CA GLY A 41 -5.00 -2.61 5.81
C GLY A 41 -5.94 -2.81 6.99
N CYS A 42 -6.08 -1.79 7.84
CA CYS A 42 -7.16 -1.68 8.83
C CYS A 42 -8.24 -0.71 8.34
N THR A 43 -8.39 -0.60 7.03
CA THR A 43 -9.34 0.32 6.43
C THR A 43 -10.75 -0.23 6.65
N SER A 44 -11.73 0.64 6.87
CA SER A 44 -13.15 0.28 7.02
C SER A 44 -13.81 -0.13 5.70
N VAL A 45 -13.01 -0.31 4.64
CA VAL A 45 -13.45 -0.49 3.26
C VAL A 45 -12.70 -1.64 2.60
N PRO A 46 -13.34 -2.41 1.71
CA PRO A 46 -12.70 -3.56 1.08
C PRO A 46 -11.54 -3.09 0.20
N VAL A 47 -10.34 -3.57 0.50
CA VAL A 47 -9.13 -3.31 -0.29
C VAL A 47 -9.02 -4.37 -1.38
N PRO A 48 -9.03 -3.99 -2.67
CA PRO A 48 -8.95 -4.96 -3.75
C PRO A 48 -7.55 -5.56 -3.88
N THR A 49 -7.46 -6.83 -4.28
CA THR A 49 -6.19 -7.59 -4.40
C THR A 49 -5.14 -6.88 -5.24
N TRP A 50 -5.56 -6.19 -6.31
CA TRP A 50 -4.64 -5.47 -7.19
C TRP A 50 -3.85 -4.36 -6.47
N ALA A 51 -4.40 -3.74 -5.42
CA ALA A 51 -3.72 -2.67 -4.69
C ALA A 51 -2.44 -3.18 -4.01
N TYR A 52 -2.48 -4.41 -3.49
CA TYR A 52 -1.33 -5.10 -2.93
C TYR A 52 -0.28 -5.49 -3.97
N LEU A 53 -0.68 -5.62 -5.25
CA LEU A 53 0.22 -5.96 -6.36
C LEU A 53 0.89 -4.71 -6.99
N ILE A 54 0.27 -3.54 -6.91
CA ILE A 54 0.81 -2.31 -7.49
C ILE A 54 1.96 -1.74 -6.65
N LEU A 55 1.87 -1.78 -5.31
CA LEU A 55 2.89 -1.20 -4.41
C LEU A 55 4.30 -1.78 -4.64
N PRO A 56 4.50 -3.11 -4.73
CA PRO A 56 5.82 -3.70 -4.93
C PRO A 56 6.43 -3.41 -6.30
N HIS A 57 5.60 -3.16 -7.33
CA HIS A 57 6.05 -3.03 -8.71
C HIS A 57 6.93 -1.80 -8.92
N ASN A 58 6.71 -0.72 -8.15
CA ASN A 58 7.43 0.54 -8.31
C ASN A 58 8.75 0.59 -7.49
N TRP A 59 9.11 -0.49 -6.79
CA TRP A 59 10.27 -0.51 -5.92
C TRP A 59 11.58 -0.87 -6.64
N PRO A 60 12.64 -0.03 -6.52
CA PRO A 60 13.92 -0.30 -7.18
C PRO A 60 14.66 -1.51 -6.58
N ARG A 61 14.39 -1.83 -5.31
CA ARG A 61 14.85 -3.04 -4.61
C ARG A 61 13.70 -3.54 -3.78
N SER A 62 13.17 -4.72 -4.08
CA SER A 62 12.07 -5.35 -3.33
C SER A 62 12.45 -5.46 -1.84
N PRO A 63 11.93 -4.59 -0.96
CA PRO A 63 12.14 -4.74 0.46
C PRO A 63 11.35 -5.96 0.94
N MET A 64 11.70 -6.49 2.11
CA MET A 64 10.88 -7.52 2.73
C MET A 64 9.53 -6.91 3.14
N ILE A 65 8.48 -7.29 2.43
CA ILE A 65 7.12 -6.75 2.55
C ILE A 65 6.30 -7.64 3.46
N PHE A 66 5.69 -7.06 4.49
CA PHE A 66 4.71 -7.75 5.31
C PHE A 66 3.35 -7.13 5.11
N PHE A 67 2.41 -7.88 4.53
CA PHE A 67 1.02 -7.47 4.44
C PHE A 67 0.31 -7.93 5.72
N THR A 68 -0.32 -6.99 6.43
CA THR A 68 -1.33 -7.34 7.42
C THR A 68 -2.67 -6.91 6.87
N VAL A 69 -3.43 -7.91 6.42
CA VAL A 69 -4.84 -7.78 6.10
C VAL A 69 -5.62 -8.12 7.35
N ASN A 70 -6.55 -7.27 7.76
CA ASN A 70 -7.51 -7.64 8.77
C ASN A 70 -8.49 -8.65 8.14
N PRO A 71 -8.55 -9.92 8.60
CA PRO A 71 -9.37 -10.96 7.97
C PRO A 71 -10.89 -10.72 8.08
N VAL A 72 -11.30 -9.64 8.75
CA VAL A 72 -12.72 -9.34 9.05
C VAL A 72 -13.48 -8.73 7.84
N LEU A 73 -12.80 -8.34 6.75
CA LEU A 73 -13.42 -7.69 5.59
C LEU A 73 -13.35 -8.49 4.28
N GLN A 74 -13.26 -9.82 4.34
CA GLN A 74 -13.36 -10.70 3.17
C GLN A 74 -14.81 -11.06 2.81
#